data_AF-F0XWA4-F1
#
_entry.id   AF-F0XWA4-F1
#
_cell.length_a   1.000
_cell.length_b   1.000
_cell.length_c   1.000
_cell.angle_alpha   90.00
_cell.angle_beta   90.00
_cell.angle_gamma   90.00
#
_symmetry.space_group_name_H-M   'P 1'
#
loop_
_entity.id
_entity.type
_entity.pdbx_description
1 polymer ?
#
loop_
_entity_poly.entity_id
_entity_poly.type
_entity_poly.pdbx_seq_one_letter_code
_entity_poly.pdbx_strand_id
1 'polypeptide(L)'
;STNDGHCWSEPAAGLFRVRGGSYLADRVKVPSAPSLCALEGVDLFLTDVPQLHVARHPGAFVAKRRAARAPDGGAAADAFCLNFCMPWGNFVIYWARPPPDGGAAARVLDDFVRARDDGHRDARLKLIPRVVEGNWLVRRAVGGGHNAAKLAEALKLSYFSGPDYFEVDADIVGSAAARRILSVVKSATSELVLDLALVVEGATPEDLPEQVLGAVRLHRVDPALALAL
;
A
#
# COMPACT_ATOMS: atom_id res chain seq x y z
N SER A 1 -2.23 12.31 -15.29
CA SER A 1 -3.40 13.05 -15.79
C SER A 1 -3.96 13.87 -14.63
N THR A 2 -4.00 15.20 -14.73
CA THR A 2 -4.26 16.11 -13.59
C THR A 2 -5.46 17.04 -13.77
N ASN A 3 -6.38 16.77 -14.70
CA ASN A 3 -7.39 17.79 -15.05
C ASN A 3 -8.85 17.56 -14.62
N ASP A 4 -9.19 16.45 -13.96
CA ASP A 4 -10.57 16.22 -13.48
C ASP A 4 -10.67 15.89 -11.98
N GLY A 5 -9.60 16.12 -11.21
CA GLY A 5 -9.56 15.79 -9.78
C GLY A 5 -9.54 14.29 -9.45
N HIS A 6 -9.66 13.42 -10.45
CA HIS A 6 -9.48 11.96 -10.37
C HIS A 6 -8.00 11.59 -10.61
N CYS A 7 -7.20 11.61 -9.55
CA CYS A 7 -5.77 11.32 -9.66
C CYS A 7 -5.19 10.74 -8.37
N TRP A 8 -3.88 10.50 -8.38
CA TRP A 8 -3.13 10.12 -7.19
C TRP A 8 -1.89 10.99 -7.05
N SER A 9 -1.39 11.08 -5.82
CA SER A 9 -0.15 11.79 -5.48
C SER A 9 0.49 11.13 -4.27
N GLU A 10 1.73 11.49 -3.93
CA GLU A 10 2.37 11.02 -2.70
C GLU A 10 2.23 12.06 -1.57
N PRO A 11 1.55 11.74 -0.46
CA PRO A 11 1.47 12.64 0.69
C PRO A 11 2.75 12.53 1.53
N ALA A 12 3.08 13.59 2.27
CA ALA A 12 4.23 13.57 3.18
C ALA A 12 4.05 12.50 4.28
N ALA A 13 5.04 11.63 4.44
CA ALA A 13 5.03 10.55 5.43
C ALA A 13 4.88 11.03 6.89
N GLY A 14 5.33 12.26 7.20
CA GLY A 14 5.15 12.88 8.52
C GLY A 14 3.68 13.09 8.94
N LEU A 15 2.72 12.96 8.02
CA LEU A 15 1.29 12.99 8.32
C LEU A 15 0.81 11.72 9.06
N PHE A 16 1.63 10.66 9.08
CA PHE A 16 1.31 9.39 9.72
C PHE A 16 2.13 9.20 10.98
N ARG A 17 1.48 8.65 12.03
CA ARG A 17 2.13 8.38 13.31
C ARG A 17 2.55 6.91 13.38
N VAL A 18 3.83 6.69 13.57
CA VAL A 18 4.50 5.38 13.63
C VAL A 18 5.11 5.16 15.01
N ARG A 19 5.48 3.92 15.35
CA ARG A 19 6.12 3.64 16.66
C ARG A 19 7.46 4.37 16.76
N GLY A 20 7.64 5.21 17.79
CA GLY A 20 8.90 5.92 18.03
C GLY A 20 10.02 5.03 18.53
N GLY A 21 11.24 5.58 18.66
CA GLY A 21 12.44 4.82 19.07
C GLY A 21 12.31 4.11 20.42
N SER A 22 11.59 4.71 21.36
CA SER A 22 11.35 4.16 22.71
C SER A 22 9.98 3.51 22.87
N TYR A 23 9.25 3.26 21.77
CA TYR A 23 7.85 2.82 21.80
C TYR A 23 7.60 1.57 22.65
N LEU A 24 8.54 0.63 22.68
CA LEU A 24 8.39 -0.60 23.48
C LEU A 24 8.30 -0.31 24.99
N ALA A 25 8.89 0.80 25.44
CA ALA A 25 8.81 1.27 26.83
C ALA A 25 7.68 2.27 27.06
N ASP A 26 7.54 3.29 26.20
CA ASP A 26 6.67 4.45 26.45
C ASP A 26 5.33 4.43 25.70
N ARG A 27 5.18 3.53 24.71
CA ARG A 27 4.02 3.45 23.79
C ARG A 27 3.75 4.74 23.00
N VAL A 28 4.74 5.60 22.84
CA VAL A 28 4.61 6.91 22.16
C VAL A 28 4.86 6.77 20.65
N LYS A 29 3.84 7.16 19.87
CA LYS A 29 3.96 7.27 18.40
C LYS A 29 4.42 8.67 17.99
N VAL A 30 5.29 8.74 17.00
CA VAL A 30 5.86 9.99 16.46
C VAL A 30 5.50 10.14 14.97
N PRO A 31 5.54 11.35 14.41
CA PRO A 31 5.52 11.55 12.95
C PRO A 31 6.61 10.72 12.28
N SER A 32 6.29 10.08 11.14
CA SER A 32 7.28 9.30 10.41
C SER A 32 8.35 10.18 9.74
N ALA A 33 9.55 9.61 9.55
CA ALA A 33 10.52 10.11 8.59
C ALA A 33 9.96 10.02 7.15
N PRO A 34 10.60 10.64 6.14
CA PRO A 34 10.17 10.52 4.73
C PRO A 34 9.91 9.06 4.31
N SER A 35 9.02 8.82 3.35
CA SER A 35 8.71 7.46 2.85
C SER A 35 9.99 6.72 2.47
N LEU A 36 10.07 5.44 2.83
CA LEU A 36 11.21 4.60 2.47
C LEU A 36 11.25 4.28 0.97
N CYS A 37 10.08 4.01 0.38
CA CYS A 37 9.86 3.73 -1.03
C CYS A 37 9.14 4.92 -1.68
N ALA A 38 9.48 5.20 -2.95
CA ALA A 38 8.84 6.29 -3.71
C ALA A 38 7.61 5.76 -4.47
N LEU A 39 6.51 6.52 -4.48
CA LEU A 39 5.30 6.14 -5.23
C LEU A 39 5.55 6.22 -6.73
N GLU A 40 5.35 5.12 -7.46
CA GLU A 40 5.58 5.06 -8.90
C GLU A 40 4.29 5.02 -9.72
N GLY A 41 3.23 4.40 -9.18
CA GLY A 41 2.02 4.16 -9.94
C GLY A 41 0.84 3.69 -9.11
N VAL A 42 -0.34 3.88 -9.68
CA VAL A 42 -1.60 3.28 -9.20
C VAL A 42 -2.37 2.81 -10.42
N ASP A 43 -2.77 1.53 -10.41
CA ASP A 43 -3.67 0.97 -11.42
C ASP A 43 -5.02 0.64 -10.77
N LEU A 44 -6.10 0.85 -11.52
CA LEU A 44 -7.43 0.38 -11.19
C LEU A 44 -7.98 -0.39 -12.39
N PHE A 45 -8.21 -1.67 -12.18
CA PHE A 45 -8.62 -2.62 -13.20
C PHE A 45 -10.02 -3.14 -12.91
N LEU A 46 -10.93 -3.12 -13.89
CA LEU A 46 -12.26 -3.73 -13.77
C LEU A 46 -12.21 -5.16 -14.29
N THR A 47 -12.66 -6.09 -13.45
CA THR A 47 -12.79 -7.51 -13.79
C THR A 47 -13.96 -8.13 -13.02
N ASP A 48 -14.59 -9.17 -13.58
CA ASP A 48 -15.63 -9.93 -12.88
C ASP A 48 -15.05 -10.78 -11.73
N VAL A 49 -13.77 -11.14 -11.85
CA VAL A 49 -13.02 -11.90 -10.85
C VAL A 49 -11.68 -11.20 -10.63
N PRO A 50 -11.37 -10.73 -9.41
CA PRO A 50 -10.09 -10.08 -9.15
C PRO A 50 -8.94 -11.05 -9.42
N GLN A 51 -7.92 -10.54 -10.08
CA GLN A 51 -6.74 -11.31 -10.45
C GLN A 51 -5.73 -11.30 -9.30
N LEU A 52 -5.23 -12.48 -8.94
CA LEU A 52 -4.06 -12.59 -8.07
C LEU A 52 -2.78 -12.43 -8.89
N HIS A 53 -1.73 -11.93 -8.25
CA HIS A 53 -0.40 -11.77 -8.82
C HIS A 53 -0.44 -10.90 -10.10
N VAL A 54 -1.09 -9.73 -10.02
CA VAL A 54 -1.36 -8.85 -11.15
C VAL A 54 -0.08 -8.26 -11.75
N ALA A 55 1.01 -8.14 -10.98
CA ALA A 55 2.28 -7.63 -11.48
C ALA A 55 2.92 -8.50 -12.58
N ARG A 56 2.50 -9.77 -12.71
CA ARG A 56 2.92 -10.64 -13.82
C ARG A 56 2.21 -10.30 -15.14
N HIS A 57 1.09 -9.58 -15.08
CA HIS A 57 0.27 -9.30 -16.25
C HIS A 57 0.97 -8.31 -17.20
N PRO A 58 0.98 -8.54 -18.52
CA PRO A 58 1.63 -7.63 -19.48
C PRO A 58 1.08 -6.21 -19.48
N GLY A 59 -0.17 -6.02 -19.07
CA GLY A 59 -0.82 -4.71 -18.97
C GLY A 59 -0.50 -3.94 -17.68
N ALA A 60 0.05 -4.60 -16.66
CA ALA A 60 0.33 -3.99 -15.37
C ALA A 60 1.49 -2.99 -15.43
N PHE A 61 1.51 -2.04 -14.49
CA PHE A 61 2.59 -1.05 -14.37
C PHE A 61 3.99 -1.67 -14.42
N VAL A 62 4.22 -2.79 -13.73
CA VAL A 62 5.53 -3.47 -13.68
C VAL A 62 6.01 -3.90 -15.07
N ALA A 63 5.12 -4.43 -15.92
CA ALA A 63 5.47 -4.81 -17.28
C ALA A 63 5.83 -3.59 -18.15
N LYS A 64 5.06 -2.50 -18.03
CA LYS A 64 5.37 -1.23 -18.71
C LYS A 64 6.69 -0.64 -18.23
N ARG A 65 6.96 -0.73 -16.91
CA ARG A 65 8.21 -0.31 -16.28
C ARG A 65 9.39 -1.09 -16.85
N ARG A 66 9.29 -2.42 -17.00
CA ARG A 66 10.33 -3.23 -17.66
C ARG A 66 10.55 -2.83 -19.11
N ALA A 67 9.49 -2.65 -19.88
CA ALA A 67 9.58 -2.30 -21.30
C ALA A 67 10.21 -0.92 -21.54
N ALA A 68 10.03 0.02 -20.60
CA ALA A 68 10.61 1.35 -20.68
C ALA A 68 12.09 1.41 -20.23
N ARG A 69 12.69 0.31 -19.75
CA ARG A 69 14.09 0.28 -19.33
C ARG A 69 15.01 0.33 -20.55
N ALA A 70 16.01 1.20 -20.49
CA ALA A 70 17.11 1.17 -21.44
C ALA A 70 17.93 -0.13 -21.25
N PRO A 71 18.43 -0.76 -22.33
CA PRO A 71 19.23 -1.99 -22.25
C PRO A 71 20.46 -1.88 -21.33
N ASP A 72 21.02 -0.68 -21.22
CA ASP A 72 22.24 -0.38 -20.46
C ASP A 72 21.94 0.29 -19.10
N GLY A 73 20.66 0.45 -18.76
CA GLY A 73 20.25 1.01 -17.48
C GLY A 73 20.59 0.03 -16.36
N GLY A 74 21.37 0.48 -15.37
CA GLY A 74 21.71 -0.31 -14.19
C GLY A 74 20.48 -0.93 -13.50
N ALA A 75 20.71 -1.89 -12.59
CA ALA A 75 19.65 -2.61 -11.91
C ALA A 75 18.64 -1.63 -11.27
N ALA A 76 17.46 -1.51 -11.87
CA ALA A 76 16.42 -0.64 -11.35
C ALA A 76 15.79 -1.27 -10.11
N ALA A 77 15.51 -0.42 -9.12
CA ALA A 77 14.88 -0.81 -7.86
C ALA A 77 13.65 -1.70 -8.07
N ASP A 78 13.56 -2.80 -7.33
CA ASP A 78 12.38 -3.67 -7.36
C ASP A 78 11.12 -2.89 -6.97
N ALA A 79 9.99 -3.19 -7.62
CA ALA A 79 8.70 -2.63 -7.21
C ALA A 79 8.16 -3.37 -5.97
N PHE A 80 7.63 -2.64 -4.99
CA PHE A 80 6.72 -3.17 -3.99
C PHE A 80 5.29 -2.89 -4.43
N CYS A 81 4.46 -3.93 -4.55
CA CYS A 81 3.09 -3.85 -5.04
C CYS A 81 2.11 -4.24 -3.93
N LEU A 82 1.09 -3.43 -3.70
CA LEU A 82 -0.07 -3.79 -2.88
C LEU A 82 -1.30 -3.83 -3.77
N ASN A 83 -1.88 -5.01 -3.94
CA ASN A 83 -3.04 -5.27 -4.79
C ASN A 83 -4.26 -5.60 -3.92
N PHE A 84 -5.23 -4.69 -3.87
CA PHE A 84 -6.52 -4.98 -3.23
C PHE A 84 -7.42 -5.71 -4.22
N CYS A 85 -7.72 -6.97 -3.91
CA CYS A 85 -8.61 -7.82 -4.69
C CYS A 85 -10.06 -7.53 -4.31
N MET A 86 -10.75 -6.74 -5.11
CA MET A 86 -12.11 -6.26 -4.87
C MET A 86 -13.14 -7.10 -5.63
N PRO A 87 -14.43 -7.07 -5.22
CA PRO A 87 -15.49 -7.81 -5.92
C PRO A 87 -15.72 -7.43 -7.39
N TRP A 88 -15.13 -6.32 -7.85
CA TRP A 88 -15.33 -5.76 -9.19
C TRP A 88 -14.01 -5.40 -9.87
N GLY A 89 -12.88 -5.88 -9.35
CA GLY A 89 -11.58 -5.54 -9.93
C GLY A 89 -10.39 -5.58 -8.97
N ASN A 90 -9.30 -4.99 -9.42
CA ASN A 90 -8.04 -4.86 -8.69
C ASN A 90 -7.67 -3.39 -8.53
N PHE A 91 -7.32 -2.98 -7.31
CA PHE A 91 -6.75 -1.66 -7.04
C PHE A 91 -5.31 -1.85 -6.57
N VAL A 92 -4.36 -1.42 -7.39
CA VAL A 92 -2.95 -1.76 -7.22
C VAL A 92 -2.13 -0.50 -7.02
N ILE A 93 -1.29 -0.49 -6.00
CA ILE A 93 -0.36 0.61 -5.72
C ILE A 93 1.06 0.09 -5.85
N TYR A 94 1.91 0.84 -6.54
CA TYR A 94 3.30 0.49 -6.84
C TYR A 94 4.25 1.51 -6.23
N TRP A 95 5.24 1.04 -5.48
CA TRP A 95 6.34 1.86 -4.98
C TRP A 95 7.70 1.30 -5.40
N ALA A 96 8.66 2.16 -5.73
CA ALA A 96 10.05 1.78 -5.92
C ALA A 96 10.71 1.49 -4.56
N ARG A 97 11.22 0.27 -4.36
CA ARG A 97 12.00 -0.05 -3.16
C ARG A 97 13.30 0.77 -3.11
N PRO A 98 13.77 1.18 -1.92
CA PRO A 98 15.09 1.78 -1.80
C PRO A 98 16.17 0.75 -2.16
N PRO A 99 17.40 1.19 -2.45
CA PRO A 99 18.55 0.30 -2.48
C PRO A 99 18.80 -0.36 -1.09
N PRO A 100 19.51 -1.50 -1.04
CA PRO A 100 19.64 -2.33 0.18
C PRO A 100 20.47 -1.71 1.32
N ASP A 101 21.14 -0.59 1.08
CA ASP A 101 22.03 0.11 2.01
C ASP A 101 21.31 1.11 2.95
N GLY A 102 19.99 0.95 3.11
CA GLY A 102 19.20 1.77 4.02
C GLY A 102 19.34 1.40 5.51
N GLY A 103 18.90 2.30 6.38
CA GLY A 103 18.89 2.08 7.84
C GLY A 103 17.93 0.99 8.32
N ALA A 104 17.57 1.02 9.61
CA ALA A 104 16.77 -0.04 10.26
C ALA A 104 15.48 -0.42 9.49
N ALA A 105 14.72 0.56 8.98
CA ALA A 105 13.49 0.29 8.24
C ALA A 105 13.72 -0.44 6.90
N ALA A 106 14.84 -0.19 6.22
CA ALA A 106 15.20 -0.90 4.98
C ALA A 106 15.56 -2.36 5.27
N ARG A 107 16.31 -2.61 6.35
CA ARG A 107 16.58 -3.97 6.84
C ARG A 107 15.28 -4.71 7.16
N VAL A 108 14.36 -4.09 7.89
CA VAL A 108 13.04 -4.68 8.23
C VAL A 108 12.22 -4.99 6.98
N LEU A 109 12.23 -4.10 5.98
CA LEU A 109 11.57 -4.34 4.69
C LEU A 109 12.20 -5.53 3.95
N ASP A 110 13.53 -5.58 3.88
CA ASP A 110 14.25 -6.65 3.20
C ASP A 110 14.01 -8.01 3.87
N ASP A 111 14.00 -8.05 5.21
CA ASP A 111 13.65 -9.24 5.98
C ASP A 111 12.22 -9.69 5.67
N PHE A 112 11.25 -8.75 5.64
CA PHE A 112 9.86 -9.03 5.30
C PHE A 112 9.70 -9.59 3.88
N VAL A 113 10.34 -8.98 2.87
CA VAL A 113 10.27 -9.41 1.47
C VAL A 113 10.91 -10.79 1.31
N ARG A 114 12.08 -11.02 1.92
CA ARG A 114 12.86 -12.26 1.78
C ARG A 114 12.35 -13.40 2.67
N ALA A 115 11.51 -13.14 3.66
CA ALA A 115 10.92 -14.16 4.51
C ALA A 115 10.29 -15.30 3.68
N ARG A 116 10.43 -16.55 4.13
CA ARG A 116 9.74 -17.70 3.52
C ARG A 116 8.48 -18.10 4.28
N ASP A 117 8.33 -17.58 5.48
CA ASP A 117 7.19 -17.80 6.36
C ASP A 117 6.19 -16.66 6.20
N ASP A 118 4.98 -16.97 5.76
CA ASP A 118 3.91 -16.00 5.62
C ASP A 118 3.39 -15.53 6.99
N GLY A 119 3.52 -16.33 8.05
CA GLY A 119 3.19 -15.91 9.41
C GLY A 119 4.05 -14.74 9.88
N HIS A 120 5.33 -14.74 9.51
CA HIS A 120 6.22 -13.59 9.72
C HIS A 120 5.73 -12.33 9.00
N ARG A 121 5.25 -12.46 7.75
CA ARG A 121 4.78 -11.33 6.95
C ARG A 121 3.44 -10.80 7.47
N ASP A 122 2.50 -11.69 7.73
CA ASP A 122 1.16 -11.40 8.25
C ASP A 122 1.22 -10.63 9.57
N ALA A 123 2.18 -10.97 10.43
CA ALA A 123 2.38 -10.30 11.71
C ALA A 123 2.86 -8.84 11.59
N ARG A 124 3.32 -8.39 10.41
CA ARG A 124 4.08 -7.14 10.27
C ARG A 124 3.47 -6.11 9.34
N LEU A 125 2.75 -6.49 8.30
CA LEU A 125 2.26 -5.51 7.31
C LEU A 125 1.05 -4.72 7.84
N LYS A 126 1.21 -3.40 7.95
CA LYS A 126 0.18 -2.48 8.46
C LYS A 126 -0.26 -1.47 7.43
N LEU A 127 -1.54 -1.12 7.47
CA LEU A 127 -2.11 -0.01 6.73
C LEU A 127 -2.59 1.08 7.69
N ILE A 128 -2.27 2.33 7.39
CA ILE A 128 -2.75 3.52 8.10
C ILE A 128 -3.59 4.34 7.13
N PRO A 129 -4.92 4.37 7.28
CA PRO A 129 -5.76 5.24 6.49
C PRO A 129 -5.91 6.62 7.15
N ARG A 130 -6.05 7.65 6.32
CA ARG A 130 -6.40 9.01 6.74
C ARG A 130 -7.35 9.64 5.73
N VAL A 131 -8.58 9.90 6.15
CA VAL A 131 -9.58 10.61 5.34
C VAL A 131 -9.29 12.10 5.41
N VAL A 132 -8.82 12.67 4.29
CA VAL A 132 -8.51 14.10 4.15
C VAL A 132 -9.78 14.89 3.85
N GLU A 133 -10.50 14.45 2.83
CA GLU A 133 -11.83 14.96 2.45
C GLU A 133 -12.79 13.78 2.37
N GLY A 134 -14.05 13.99 2.72
CA GLY A 134 -15.07 12.94 2.74
C GLY A 134 -16.12 13.22 3.79
N ASN A 135 -17.24 12.49 3.75
CA ASN A 135 -18.31 12.64 4.71
C ASN A 135 -18.04 11.84 6.01
N TRP A 136 -18.90 12.04 7.02
CA TRP A 136 -18.74 11.39 8.32
C TRP A 136 -18.91 9.85 8.26
N LEU A 137 -19.69 9.32 7.30
CA LEU A 137 -19.88 7.88 7.12
C LEU A 137 -18.58 7.20 6.70
N VAL A 138 -17.85 7.79 5.76
CA VAL A 138 -16.53 7.28 5.33
C VAL A 138 -15.54 7.30 6.49
N ARG A 139 -15.46 8.41 7.24
CA ARG A 139 -14.57 8.50 8.42
C ARG A 139 -14.91 7.43 9.47
N ARG A 140 -16.19 7.13 9.67
CA ARG A 140 -16.64 6.09 10.58
C ARG A 140 -16.27 4.69 10.06
N ALA A 141 -16.47 4.42 8.78
CA ALA A 141 -16.20 3.11 8.17
C ALA A 141 -14.70 2.78 8.12
N VAL A 142 -13.87 3.75 7.76
CA VAL A 142 -12.41 3.62 7.68
C VAL A 142 -11.75 3.62 9.07
N GLY A 143 -12.49 4.05 10.10
CA GLY A 143 -12.00 4.20 11.47
C GLY A 143 -11.46 5.61 11.73
N GLY A 144 -11.37 5.96 13.02
CA GLY A 144 -10.77 7.22 13.46
C GLY A 144 -9.32 7.28 12.97
N GLY A 145 -9.11 7.99 11.85
CA GLY A 145 -7.89 7.97 11.06
C GLY A 145 -6.63 8.11 11.93
N HIS A 146 -5.51 7.61 11.41
CA HIS A 146 -4.20 7.50 12.09
C HIS A 146 -3.94 6.21 12.89
N ASN A 147 -4.91 5.32 13.07
CA ASN A 147 -4.64 4.01 13.65
C ASN A 147 -4.16 3.02 12.58
N ALA A 148 -2.93 2.52 12.76
CA ALA A 148 -2.40 1.43 11.98
C ALA A 148 -3.14 0.13 12.31
N ALA A 149 -3.63 -0.57 11.29
CA ALA A 149 -4.20 -1.91 11.40
C ALA A 149 -3.30 -2.92 10.68
N LYS A 150 -3.06 -4.09 11.28
CA LYS A 150 -2.39 -5.19 10.59
C LYS A 150 -3.35 -5.74 9.54
N LEU A 151 -2.89 -5.83 8.29
CA LEU A 151 -3.76 -6.24 7.19
C LEU A 151 -4.25 -7.68 7.34
N ALA A 152 -3.38 -8.58 7.79
CA ALA A 152 -3.70 -10.00 7.96
C ALA A 152 -4.74 -10.29 9.06
N GLU A 153 -5.01 -9.34 9.97
CA GLU A 153 -6.09 -9.49 10.96
C GLU A 153 -7.48 -9.34 10.32
N ALA A 154 -7.57 -8.64 9.18
CA ALA A 154 -8.83 -8.32 8.52
C ALA A 154 -9.01 -8.98 7.14
N LEU A 155 -7.91 -9.33 6.48
CA LEU A 155 -7.86 -9.81 5.10
C LEU A 155 -6.94 -11.02 5.01
N LYS A 156 -7.26 -11.97 4.12
CA LYS A 156 -6.28 -12.99 3.72
C LYS A 156 -5.26 -12.33 2.80
N LEU A 157 -3.98 -12.55 3.08
CA LEU A 157 -2.87 -12.06 2.26
C LEU A 157 -2.29 -13.19 1.39
N SER A 158 -1.77 -12.85 0.23
CA SER A 158 -0.97 -13.75 -0.61
C SER A 158 0.23 -13.01 -1.16
N TYR A 159 1.38 -13.67 -1.19
CA TYR A 159 2.66 -13.04 -1.45
C TYR A 159 3.30 -13.62 -2.72
N PHE A 160 3.75 -12.73 -3.60
CA PHE A 160 4.38 -13.12 -4.86
C PHE A 160 5.69 -12.38 -5.05
N SER A 161 6.66 -13.04 -5.68
CA SER A 161 7.94 -12.45 -6.03
C SER A 161 8.22 -12.73 -7.50
N GLY A 162 8.53 -11.68 -8.24
CA GLY A 162 9.03 -11.75 -9.60
C GLY A 162 10.47 -11.27 -9.70
N PRO A 163 11.03 -11.20 -10.91
CA PRO A 163 12.42 -10.78 -11.13
C PRO A 163 12.72 -9.34 -10.67
N ASP A 164 11.70 -8.47 -10.66
CA ASP A 164 11.83 -7.04 -10.41
C ASP A 164 10.68 -6.47 -9.56
N TYR A 165 9.98 -7.34 -8.83
CA TYR A 165 8.91 -6.92 -7.92
C TYR A 165 8.64 -7.92 -6.80
N PHE A 166 8.06 -7.38 -5.72
CA PHE A 166 7.38 -8.11 -4.67
C PHE A 166 5.93 -7.63 -4.59
N GLU A 167 4.96 -8.53 -4.58
CA GLU A 167 3.53 -8.22 -4.57
C GLU A 167 2.85 -8.85 -3.36
N VAL A 168 1.98 -8.06 -2.72
CA VAL A 168 1.05 -8.49 -1.68
C VAL A 168 -0.37 -8.32 -2.21
N ASP A 169 -1.08 -9.44 -2.34
CA ASP A 169 -2.51 -9.45 -2.62
C ASP A 169 -3.30 -9.43 -1.33
N ALA A 170 -4.22 -8.48 -1.20
CA ALA A 170 -5.10 -8.32 -0.06
C ALA A 170 -6.54 -8.65 -0.46
N ASP A 171 -7.04 -9.80 -0.01
CA ASP A 171 -8.36 -10.33 -0.39
C ASP A 171 -9.51 -9.61 0.33
N ILE A 172 -10.11 -8.61 -0.34
CA ILE A 172 -11.32 -7.96 0.14
C ILE A 172 -12.54 -8.85 -0.10
N VAL A 173 -12.58 -9.64 -1.18
CA VAL A 173 -13.73 -10.51 -1.52
C VAL A 173 -14.06 -11.47 -0.37
N GLY A 174 -13.03 -12.09 0.21
CA GLY A 174 -13.16 -13.01 1.34
C GLY A 174 -13.63 -12.38 2.66
N SER A 175 -13.55 -11.04 2.81
CA SER A 175 -13.82 -10.35 4.07
C SER A 175 -15.13 -9.55 4.04
N ALA A 176 -16.14 -10.00 4.79
CA ALA A 176 -17.42 -9.29 4.88
C ALA A 176 -17.27 -7.89 5.48
N ALA A 177 -16.38 -7.72 6.46
CA ALA A 177 -16.09 -6.42 7.04
C ALA A 177 -15.43 -5.48 6.02
N ALA A 178 -14.42 -5.95 5.30
CA ALA A 178 -13.74 -5.15 4.29
C ALA A 178 -14.67 -4.78 3.12
N ARG A 179 -15.54 -5.69 2.66
CA ARG A 179 -16.55 -5.38 1.64
C ARG A 179 -17.50 -4.28 2.07
N ARG A 180 -17.90 -4.23 3.33
CA ARG A 180 -18.75 -3.14 3.86
C ARG A 180 -18.01 -1.81 3.83
N ILE A 181 -16.75 -1.79 4.28
CA ILE A 181 -15.92 -0.57 4.23
C ILE A 181 -15.75 -0.10 2.79
N LEU A 182 -15.40 -1.01 1.87
CA LEU A 182 -15.25 -0.72 0.45
C LEU A 182 -16.54 -0.16 -0.16
N SER A 183 -17.70 -0.69 0.20
CA SER A 183 -19.00 -0.18 -0.28
C SER A 183 -19.23 1.28 0.12
N VAL A 184 -18.94 1.63 1.39
CA VAL A 184 -19.05 3.01 1.89
C VAL A 184 -18.03 3.95 1.24
N VAL A 185 -16.80 3.48 1.03
CA VAL A 185 -15.76 4.24 0.33
C VAL A 185 -16.17 4.49 -1.13
N LYS A 186 -16.65 3.45 -1.82
CA LYS A 186 -17.10 3.52 -3.21
C LYS A 186 -18.25 4.49 -3.41
N SER A 187 -19.20 4.58 -2.47
CA SER A 187 -20.35 5.49 -2.60
C SER A 187 -20.01 6.97 -2.39
N ALA A 188 -18.79 7.29 -1.97
CA ALA A 188 -18.35 8.63 -1.65
C ALA A 188 -17.17 9.11 -2.52
N THR A 189 -16.81 8.38 -3.58
CA THR A 189 -15.60 8.62 -4.38
C THR A 189 -15.53 10.03 -4.96
N SER A 190 -16.65 10.64 -5.38
CA SER A 190 -16.66 11.98 -5.97
C SER A 190 -16.14 13.11 -5.05
N GLU A 191 -16.17 12.92 -3.74
CA GLU A 191 -15.74 13.92 -2.73
C GLU A 191 -14.64 13.40 -1.81
N LEU A 192 -14.21 12.15 -2.01
CA LEU A 192 -13.25 11.49 -1.12
C LEU A 192 -11.81 11.82 -1.54
N VAL A 193 -11.05 12.35 -0.59
CA VAL A 193 -9.60 12.36 -0.65
C VAL A 193 -9.08 11.47 0.48
N LEU A 194 -8.45 10.36 0.12
CA LEU A 194 -8.01 9.32 1.05
C LEU A 194 -6.51 9.12 0.96
N ASP A 195 -5.83 9.27 2.09
CA ASP A 195 -4.44 8.85 2.23
C ASP A 195 -4.37 7.42 2.76
N LEU A 196 -3.47 6.62 2.18
CA LEU A 196 -3.10 5.29 2.66
C LEU A 196 -1.58 5.25 2.83
N ALA A 197 -1.10 4.86 4.01
CA ALA A 197 0.31 4.58 4.25
C ALA A 197 0.53 3.13 4.69
N LEU A 198 1.58 2.54 4.14
CA LEU A 198 2.03 1.20 4.46
C LEU A 198 3.18 1.28 5.46
N VAL A 199 3.22 0.39 6.45
CA VAL A 199 4.31 0.26 7.42
C VAL A 199 4.60 -1.22 7.61
N VAL A 200 5.88 -1.60 7.68
CA VAL A 200 6.28 -2.93 8.14
C VAL A 200 6.66 -2.80 9.62
N GLU A 201 5.96 -3.54 10.48
CA GLU A 201 6.19 -3.50 11.93
C GLU A 201 7.59 -4.04 12.29
N GLY A 202 8.34 -3.20 13.02
CA GLY A 202 9.56 -3.62 13.71
C GLY A 202 9.24 -4.49 14.93
N ALA A 203 10.04 -5.53 15.15
CA ALA A 203 9.84 -6.49 16.24
C ALA A 203 10.75 -6.23 17.43
N THR A 204 11.92 -5.62 17.22
CA THR A 204 12.93 -5.37 18.25
C THR A 204 13.20 -3.88 18.45
N PRO A 205 13.86 -3.46 19.55
CA PRO A 205 14.25 -2.06 19.76
C PRO A 205 15.11 -1.51 18.60
N GLU A 206 15.95 -2.33 17.98
CA GLU A 206 16.84 -1.96 16.87
C GLU A 206 16.08 -1.76 15.56
N ASP A 207 14.81 -2.19 15.50
CA ASP A 207 13.91 -1.94 14.37
C ASP A 207 13.17 -0.59 14.49
N LEU A 208 13.37 0.15 15.59
CA LEU A 208 12.69 1.41 15.89
C LEU A 208 13.60 2.64 15.70
N PRO A 209 13.04 3.82 15.35
CA PRO A 209 11.62 4.07 15.06
C PRO A 209 11.15 3.38 13.77
N GLU A 210 9.88 3.00 13.73
CA GLU A 210 9.23 2.55 12.49
C GLU A 210 9.25 3.71 11.46
N GLN A 211 9.19 3.37 10.18
CA GLN A 211 9.11 4.32 9.07
C GLN A 211 7.97 3.92 8.12
N VAL A 212 7.28 4.90 7.54
CA VAL A 212 6.34 4.66 6.45
C VAL A 212 7.10 4.04 5.29
N LEU A 213 6.67 2.85 4.89
CA LEU A 213 7.22 2.15 3.74
C LEU A 213 6.91 2.92 2.46
N GLY A 214 5.66 3.29 2.27
CA GLY A 214 5.21 4.09 1.13
C GLY A 214 3.83 4.64 1.42
N ALA A 215 3.49 5.76 0.79
CA ALA A 215 2.18 6.36 0.92
C ALA A 215 1.57 6.72 -0.44
N VAL A 216 0.24 6.82 -0.47
CA VAL A 216 -0.52 7.31 -1.61
C VAL A 216 -1.68 8.16 -1.11
N ARG A 217 -1.97 9.24 -1.82
CA ARG A 217 -3.18 10.05 -1.72
C ARG A 217 -4.01 9.81 -2.96
N LEU A 218 -5.23 9.36 -2.76
CA LEU A 218 -6.22 9.13 -3.79
C LEU A 218 -7.15 10.34 -3.81
N HIS A 219 -7.17 11.06 -4.93
CA HIS A 219 -8.05 12.18 -5.16
C HIS A 219 -9.23 11.69 -5.98
N ARG A 220 -10.39 11.62 -5.33
CA ARG A 220 -11.69 11.35 -5.94
C ARG A 220 -11.73 10.16 -6.88
N VAL A 221 -10.94 9.11 -6.66
CA VAL A 221 -10.75 8.01 -7.62
C VAL A 221 -12.09 7.33 -7.91
N ASP A 222 -12.58 7.49 -9.15
CA ASP A 222 -13.86 6.92 -9.59
C ASP A 222 -13.63 5.56 -10.27
N PRO A 223 -14.18 4.46 -9.71
CA PRO A 223 -14.14 3.15 -10.34
C PRO A 223 -14.76 3.08 -11.74
N ALA A 224 -15.66 3.98 -12.09
CA ALA A 224 -16.23 4.01 -13.45
C ALA A 224 -15.20 4.43 -14.52
N LEU A 225 -14.10 5.07 -14.13
CA LEU A 225 -13.01 5.50 -15.03
C LEU A 225 -11.87 4.48 -15.11
N ALA A 226 -12.05 3.32 -14.52
CA ALA A 226 -11.04 2.28 -14.43
C ALA A 226 -10.76 1.62 -15.79
N LEU A 227 -9.53 1.11 -15.93
CA LEU A 227 -9.11 0.40 -17.13
C LEU A 227 -9.75 -1.00 -17.14
N ALA A 228 -10.12 -1.50 -18.32
CA ALA A 228 -10.37 -2.93 -18.48
C ALA A 228 -9.03 -3.67 -18.42
N LEU A 229 -8.95 -4.78 -17.67
CA LEU A 229 -7.78 -5.67 -17.67
C LEU A 229 -7.82 -6.65 -18.83
#